data_AF-A0AAD9BFL4-F1
#
_entry.id   AF-A0AAD9BFL4-F1
#
_cell.length_a   1.000
_cell.length_b   1.000
_cell.length_c   1.000
_cell.angle_alpha   90.00
_cell.angle_beta   90.00
_cell.angle_gamma   90.00
#
_symmetry.space_group_name_H-M   'P 1'
#
loop_
_entity.id
_entity.type
_entity.pdbx_description
1 polymer ?
#
loop_
_entity_poly.entity_id
_entity_poly.type
_entity_poly.pdbx_seq_one_letter_code
_entity_poly.pdbx_strand_id
1 'polypeptide(L)'
;MSMNSQQTEEMPELRSSLTPVVEPFVKGLTAEQWQSLRSGNPDGATLIVVADFVLEVVLCLTKAILAGSKGMKTSVSQESIRSSLGDLLSQSIAKALDVQSQVEGNSVELLTSFISKEERA
;
A
#
# COMPACT_ATOMS: atom_id res chain seq x y z
N MET A 1 -17.48 -28.63 -18.59
CA MET A 1 -16.24 -27.84 -18.69
C MET A 1 -16.32 -26.76 -17.62
N SER A 2 -15.80 -27.04 -16.43
CA SER A 2 -15.75 -26.05 -15.35
C SER A 2 -14.44 -25.29 -15.47
N MET A 3 -14.54 -23.98 -15.70
CA MET A 3 -13.39 -23.09 -15.75
C MET A 3 -12.77 -23.04 -14.35
N ASN A 4 -11.48 -23.39 -14.30
CA ASN A 4 -10.67 -23.38 -13.10
C ASN A 4 -10.54 -21.92 -12.64
N SER A 5 -11.24 -21.57 -11.56
CA SER A 5 -11.05 -20.31 -10.86
C SER A 5 -9.61 -20.29 -10.36
N GLN A 6 -8.75 -19.50 -11.01
CA GLN A 6 -7.46 -19.13 -10.45
C GLN A 6 -7.77 -18.39 -9.15
N GLN A 7 -7.70 -19.10 -8.03
CA GLN A 7 -7.59 -18.45 -6.73
C GLN A 7 -6.28 -17.66 -6.79
N THR A 8 -6.42 -16.34 -6.86
CA THR A 8 -5.35 -15.41 -6.53
C THR A 8 -4.92 -15.78 -5.12
N GLU A 9 -3.86 -16.56 -4.97
CA GLU A 9 -3.25 -16.83 -3.67
C GLU A 9 -2.71 -15.49 -3.18
N GLU A 10 -3.55 -14.76 -2.43
CA GLU A 10 -3.14 -13.59 -1.69
C GLU A 10 -1.87 -13.94 -0.91
N MET A 11 -0.89 -13.04 -0.87
CA MET A 11 0.31 -13.21 -0.04
C MET A 11 -0.04 -12.77 1.39
N PRO A 12 -0.50 -13.66 2.31
CA PRO A 12 -0.95 -13.25 3.64
C PRO A 12 0.15 -12.55 4.45
N GLU A 13 1.40 -12.97 4.24
CA GLU A 13 2.60 -12.40 4.87
C GLU A 13 2.84 -10.92 4.49
N LEU A 14 2.36 -10.49 3.33
CA LEU A 14 2.53 -9.11 2.89
C LEU A 14 1.58 -8.16 3.63
N ARG A 15 0.33 -8.57 3.83
CA ARG A 15 -0.68 -7.77 4.55
C ARG A 15 -0.27 -7.51 6.00
N SER A 16 0.18 -8.55 6.70
CA SER A 16 0.66 -8.45 8.08
C SER A 16 1.92 -7.59 8.20
N SER A 17 2.77 -7.58 7.17
CA SER A 17 4.00 -6.79 7.14
C SER A 17 3.78 -5.32 6.75
N LEU A 18 2.75 -4.98 5.97
CA LEU A 18 2.49 -3.61 5.51
C LEU A 18 1.78 -2.74 6.55
N THR A 19 0.85 -3.31 7.32
CA THR A 19 0.11 -2.57 8.36
C THR A 19 1.02 -1.78 9.33
N PRO A 20 2.05 -2.39 9.94
CA PRO A 20 2.93 -1.67 10.88
C PRO A 20 3.83 -0.61 10.23
N VAL A 21 3.92 -0.57 8.90
CA VAL A 21 4.66 0.45 8.14
C VAL A 21 3.73 1.60 7.73
N VAL A 22 2.53 1.25 7.26
CA VAL A 22 1.53 2.21 6.77
C VAL A 22 0.95 3.05 7.89
N GLU A 23 0.60 2.44 9.02
CA GLU A 23 -0.09 3.15 10.09
C GLU A 23 0.76 4.28 10.72
N PRO A 24 2.04 4.07 11.06
CA PRO A 24 2.90 5.15 11.57
C PRO A 24 3.16 6.24 10.54
N PHE A 25 3.33 5.89 9.26
CA PHE A 25 3.51 6.87 8.19
C PHE A 25 2.27 7.78 8.08
N VAL A 26 1.10 7.18 7.96
CA VAL A 26 -0.17 7.91 7.79
C VAL A 26 -0.46 8.81 9.00
N LYS A 27 -0.34 8.27 10.22
CA LYS A 27 -0.61 9.01 11.46
C LYS A 27 0.49 10.01 11.82
N GLY A 28 1.69 9.86 11.25
CA GLY A 28 2.85 10.69 11.54
C GLY A 28 2.92 11.96 10.69
N LEU A 29 2.15 12.05 9.61
CA LEU A 29 2.11 13.22 8.74
C LEU A 29 1.22 14.33 9.33
N THR A 30 1.71 15.57 9.31
CA THR A 30 0.89 16.74 9.66
C THR A 30 -0.02 17.16 8.51
N ALA A 31 -1.03 17.98 8.81
CA ALA A 31 -1.93 18.54 7.79
C ALA A 31 -1.17 19.31 6.69
N GLU A 32 -0.14 20.08 7.05
CA GLU A 32 0.70 20.81 6.10
C GLU A 32 1.48 19.85 5.20
N GLN A 33 1.98 18.74 5.76
CA GLN A 33 2.69 17.73 4.99
C GLN A 33 1.73 17.03 4.02
N TRP A 34 0.53 16.65 4.46
CA TRP A 34 -0.52 16.12 3.58
C TRP A 34 -0.88 17.09 2.46
N GLN A 35 -1.04 18.37 2.76
CA GLN A 35 -1.32 19.41 1.78
C GLN A 35 -0.17 19.58 0.77
N SER A 36 1.08 19.55 1.25
CA SER A 36 2.26 19.65 0.40
C SER A 36 2.36 18.48 -0.58
N LEU A 37 2.07 17.25 -0.11
CA LEU A 37 1.99 16.05 -0.93
C LEU A 37 0.90 16.14 -1.99
N ARG A 38 -0.30 16.62 -1.61
CA ARG A 38 -1.42 16.83 -2.53
C ARG A 38 -1.10 17.84 -3.63
N SER A 39 -0.43 18.93 -3.26
CA SER A 39 -0.06 20.02 -4.19
C SER A 39 1.11 19.67 -5.10
N GLY A 40 1.76 18.51 -4.89
CA GLY A 40 2.95 18.10 -5.62
C GLY A 40 4.21 18.90 -5.26
N ASN A 41 4.20 19.67 -4.18
CA ASN A 41 5.31 20.50 -3.72
C ASN A 41 5.70 20.19 -2.26
N PRO A 42 6.03 18.93 -1.92
CA PRO A 42 6.56 18.60 -0.59
C PRO A 42 7.91 19.26 -0.35
N ASP A 43 8.15 19.68 0.89
CA ASP A 43 9.47 20.15 1.31
C ASP A 43 10.47 18.98 1.46
N GLY A 44 11.74 19.31 1.68
CA GLY A 44 12.80 18.30 1.78
C GLY A 44 12.56 17.30 2.92
N ALA A 45 12.01 17.75 4.06
CA ALA A 45 11.71 16.89 5.19
C ALA A 45 10.59 15.89 4.86
N THR A 46 9.52 16.37 4.23
CA THR A 46 8.38 15.53 3.79
C THR A 46 8.82 14.53 2.73
N LEU A 47 9.70 14.92 1.81
CA LEU A 47 10.29 14.01 0.82
C LEU A 47 11.10 12.88 1.48
N ILE A 48 11.86 13.17 2.53
CA ILE A 48 12.60 12.16 3.28
C ILE A 48 11.64 11.17 3.94
N VAL A 49 10.58 11.65 4.59
CA VAL A 49 9.56 10.78 5.22
C VAL A 49 8.90 9.86 4.19
N VAL A 50 8.56 10.38 3.00
CA VAL A 50 8.01 9.57 1.91
C VAL A 50 9.03 8.55 1.39
N ALA A 51 10.29 8.94 1.23
CA ALA A 51 11.34 8.04 0.77
C ALA A 51 11.55 6.88 1.75
N ASP A 52 11.59 7.16 3.05
CA ASP A 52 11.72 6.14 4.10
C ASP A 52 10.52 5.18 4.06
N PHE A 53 9.30 5.70 3.93
CA PHE A 53 8.10 4.87 3.78
C PHE A 53 8.17 3.95 2.54
N VAL A 54 8.61 4.47 1.39
CA VAL A 54 8.78 3.69 0.17
C VAL A 54 9.83 2.58 0.36
N LEU A 55 10.95 2.88 1.02
CA LEU A 55 11.98 1.88 1.32
C LEU A 55 11.45 0.76 2.22
N GLU A 56 10.66 1.08 3.24
CA GLU A 56 10.05 0.09 4.12
C GLU A 56 9.04 -0.80 3.38
N VAL A 57 8.22 -0.22 2.50
CA VAL A 57 7.29 -0.98 1.64
C VAL A 57 8.06 -1.94 0.72
N VAL A 58 9.14 -1.47 0.08
CA VAL A 58 10.02 -2.31 -0.76
C VAL A 58 10.67 -3.44 0.05
N LEU A 59 11.06 -3.17 1.30
CA LEU A 59 11.62 -4.19 2.18
C LEU A 59 10.58 -5.27 2.54
N CYS A 60 9.35 -4.86 2.88
CA CYS A 60 8.26 -5.80 3.16
C CYS A 60 7.92 -6.68 1.95
N LEU A 61 7.85 -6.08 0.76
CA LEU A 61 7.68 -6.80 -0.50
C LEU A 61 8.80 -7.82 -0.75
N THR A 62 10.05 -7.38 -0.58
CA THR A 62 11.21 -8.23 -0.83
C THR A 62 11.22 -9.42 0.12
N LYS A 63 10.93 -9.21 1.41
CA LYS A 63 10.81 -10.29 2.40
C LYS A 63 9.69 -11.26 2.05
N ALA A 64 8.52 -10.75 1.65
CA ALA A 64 7.39 -11.58 1.29
C ALA A 64 7.68 -12.44 0.04
N ILE A 65 8.33 -11.87 -0.98
CA ILE A 65 8.76 -12.61 -2.19
C ILE A 65 9.79 -13.68 -1.82
N LEU A 66 10.79 -13.34 -1.01
CA LEU A 66 11.81 -14.29 -0.57
C LEU A 66 11.22 -15.43 0.26
N ALA A 67 10.28 -15.13 1.17
CA ALA A 67 9.59 -16.14 1.96
C ALA A 67 8.77 -17.09 1.07
N GLY A 68 8.01 -16.55 0.11
CA GLY A 68 7.26 -17.35 -0.87
C GLY A 68 8.18 -18.25 -1.72
N SER A 69 9.33 -17.74 -2.14
CA SER A 69 10.31 -18.49 -2.94
C SER A 69 10.96 -19.66 -2.19
N LYS A 70 11.05 -19.59 -0.85
CA LYS A 70 11.58 -20.67 0.00
C LYS A 70 10.54 -21.75 0.31
N GLY A 71 9.24 -21.45 0.16
CA GLY A 71 8.14 -22.32 0.55
C GLY A 71 7.37 -23.00 -0.59
N MET A 72 7.39 -22.46 -1.81
CA MET A 72 6.53 -22.95 -2.91
C MET A 72 7.25 -23.14 -4.25
N LYS A 73 6.86 -24.21 -4.96
CA LYS A 73 7.12 -24.46 -6.39
C LYS A 73 6.17 -23.66 -7.31
N THR A 74 5.63 -22.53 -6.86
CA THR A 74 4.68 -21.73 -7.65
C THR A 74 5.36 -20.46 -8.13
N SER A 75 5.30 -20.23 -9.44
CA SER A 75 5.77 -19.00 -10.04
C SER A 75 4.79 -17.88 -9.72
N VAL A 76 5.11 -17.04 -8.75
CA VAL A 76 4.36 -15.79 -8.53
C VAL A 76 4.64 -14.87 -9.72
N SER A 77 3.60 -14.49 -10.47
CA SER A 77 3.75 -13.57 -11.61
C SER A 77 3.94 -12.13 -11.12
N GLN A 78 4.68 -11.33 -11.89
CA GLN A 78 4.83 -9.89 -11.61
C GLN A 78 3.48 -9.15 -11.56
N GLU A 79 2.53 -9.59 -12.38
CA GLU A 79 1.19 -9.00 -12.42
C GLU A 79 0.41 -9.28 -11.13
N SER A 80 0.53 -10.49 -10.57
CA SER A 80 -0.07 -10.82 -9.27
C SER A 80 0.53 -10.02 -8.13
N ILE A 81 1.86 -9.79 -8.14
CA ILE A 81 2.51 -8.93 -7.14
C ILE A 81 2.02 -7.50 -7.27
N ARG A 82 1.90 -6.98 -8.50
CA ARG A 82 1.47 -5.62 -8.77
C ARG A 82 0.04 -5.36 -8.29
N SER A 83 -0.91 -6.22 -8.65
CA SER A 83 -2.32 -6.07 -8.24
C SER A 83 -2.46 -6.22 -6.72
N SER A 84 -1.87 -7.27 -6.13
CA SER A 84 -1.94 -7.50 -4.70
C SER A 84 -1.31 -6.37 -3.89
N LEU A 85 -0.17 -5.81 -4.32
CA LEU A 85 0.45 -4.69 -3.63
C LEU A 85 -0.42 -3.42 -3.68
N GLY A 86 -0.93 -3.07 -4.87
CA GLY A 86 -1.76 -1.88 -5.04
C GLY A 86 -3.01 -1.93 -4.17
N ASP A 87 -3.68 -3.09 -4.16
CA ASP A 87 -4.88 -3.31 -3.36
C ASP A 87 -4.58 -3.32 -1.86
N LEU A 88 -3.51 -4.00 -1.44
CA LEU A 88 -3.12 -4.09 -0.03
C LEU A 88 -2.67 -2.75 0.53
N LEU A 89 -1.89 -1.96 -0.21
CA LEU A 89 -1.49 -0.61 0.21
C LEU A 89 -2.72 0.31 0.32
N SER A 90 -3.59 0.29 -0.69
CA SER A 90 -4.82 1.10 -0.68
C SER A 90 -5.70 0.75 0.50
N GLN A 91 -5.92 -0.54 0.77
CA GLN A 91 -6.70 -1.00 1.92
C GLN A 91 -6.03 -0.68 3.26
N SER A 92 -4.70 -0.79 3.35
CA SER A 92 -3.96 -0.49 4.58
C SER A 92 -4.03 1.00 4.91
N ILE A 93 -3.93 1.87 3.89
CA ILE A 93 -4.06 3.32 4.05
C ILE A 93 -5.49 3.70 4.40
N ALA A 94 -6.49 3.12 3.72
CA ALA A 94 -7.90 3.32 4.04
C ALA A 94 -8.20 2.97 5.51
N LYS A 95 -7.67 1.83 5.97
CA LYS A 95 -7.81 1.38 7.35
C LYS A 95 -7.09 2.31 8.33
N ALA A 96 -5.88 2.76 8.01
CA ALA A 96 -5.13 3.67 8.86
C ALA A 96 -5.83 5.03 9.04
N LEU A 97 -6.57 5.47 8.02
CA LEU A 97 -7.37 6.70 8.00
C LEU A 97 -8.82 6.52 8.46
N ASP A 98 -9.22 5.33 8.90
CA ASP A 98 -10.60 4.97 9.25
C ASP A 98 -11.64 5.30 8.14
N VAL A 99 -11.24 5.14 6.88
CA VAL A 99 -12.10 5.38 5.71
C VAL A 99 -12.70 4.05 5.23
N GLN A 100 -14.03 3.98 5.09
CA GLN A 100 -14.68 2.86 4.40
C GLN A 100 -14.18 2.77 2.96
N SER A 101 -13.36 1.75 2.65
CA SER A 101 -12.92 1.50 1.28
C SER A 101 -14.05 0.83 0.50
N GLN A 102 -14.78 1.58 -0.32
CA GLN A 102 -15.45 0.97 -1.46
C GLN A 102 -14.39 0.81 -2.54
N VAL A 103 -13.82 -0.40 -2.64
CA VAL A 103 -12.70 -0.72 -3.52
C VAL A 103 -13.21 -0.90 -4.95
N GLU A 104 -13.63 0.21 -5.57
CA GLU A 104 -13.87 0.29 -7.02
C GLU A 104 -13.20 1.57 -7.52
N GLY A 105 -11.94 1.45 -7.97
CA GLY A 105 -11.14 2.56 -8.47
C GLY A 105 -9.68 2.13 -8.66
N ASN A 106 -8.93 2.84 -9.51
CA ASN A 106 -7.50 2.56 -9.60
C ASN A 106 -6.79 2.98 -8.28
N SER A 107 -5.72 2.28 -7.90
CA SER A 107 -5.06 2.50 -6.60
C SER A 107 -4.58 3.95 -6.42
N VAL A 108 -4.24 4.63 -7.51
CA VAL A 108 -3.76 6.03 -7.50
C VAL A 108 -4.91 7.00 -7.18
N GLU A 109 -6.08 6.80 -7.77
CA GLU A 109 -7.30 7.56 -7.49
C GLU A 109 -7.75 7.36 -6.05
N LEU A 110 -7.69 6.12 -5.53
CA LEU A 110 -8.00 5.83 -4.14
C LEU A 110 -7.05 6.57 -3.19
N LEU A 111 -5.73 6.49 -3.42
CA LEU A 111 -4.73 7.23 -2.63
C LEU A 111 -4.96 8.74 -2.67
N THR A 112 -5.25 9.29 -3.84
CA THR A 112 -5.55 10.73 -4.01
C THR A 112 -6.81 11.13 -3.24
N SER A 113 -7.83 10.26 -3.22
CA SER A 113 -9.07 10.50 -2.48
C SER A 113 -8.87 10.47 -0.96
N PHE A 114 -7.96 9.62 -0.47
CA PHE A 114 -7.61 9.52 0.94
C PHE A 114 -6.88 10.76 1.44
N ILE A 115 -5.88 11.22 0.68
CA ILE A 115 -5.17 12.48 0.96
C ILE A 115 -6.17 13.65 1.07
N SER A 116 -7.17 13.69 0.18
CA SER A 116 -8.19 14.74 0.15
C SER A 116 -9.23 14.66 1.29
N LYS A 117 -9.29 13.54 2.03
CA LYS A 117 -10.14 13.41 3.22
C LYS A 117 -9.41 13.89 4.47
N GLU A 118 -8.14 13.52 4.62
CA GLU A 118 -7.33 13.91 5.79
C GLU A 118 -7.15 15.43 5.90
N GLU A 119 -7.02 16.14 4.78
CA GLU A 119 -6.97 17.62 4.76
C GLU A 119 -8.21 18.29 5.41
N ARG A 120 -9.36 17.60 5.44
CA ARG A 120 -10.63 18.14 5.94
C ARG A 120 -10.94 17.75 7.38
N ALA A 121 -10.15 16.86 7.98
CA ALA A 121 -10.30 16.42 9.37
C ALA A 121 -9.60 17.40 10.33
#